data_AF-A0A7C8JD44-F1
#
_entry.id   AF-A0A7C8JD44-F1
#
_cell.length_a   1.000
_cell.length_b   1.000
_cell.length_c   1.000
_cell.angle_alpha   90.00
_cell.angle_beta   90.00
_cell.angle_gamma   90.00
#
_symmetry.space_group_name_H-M   'P 1'
#
loop_
_entity.id
_entity.type
_entity.pdbx_description
1 polymer ?
#
loop_
_entity_poly.entity_id
_entity_poly.type
_entity_poly.pdbx_seq_one_letter_code
_entity_poly.pdbx_strand_id
1 'polypeptide(L)'
;MDGVKTRYDPVVILRSAKTRKFDIFIVGFDHCLYHRGWQTGQGWAKDWTKIATNCLGPPAVVSRDNDKFIELAYVSTDHSLKHKRLEENQTWCPAGTETMDWGGKYIYNRGSACSWSTDHVSFFFIGMDSKCYEKRWVRGIEGWNDFELPGIWTIPPRALSQYKYEQKMTVYGLNEESKLFYCGRTGAGDVGGWNHTVFDDGTYSKEIPEAVSFGDSARRIDVFVVGLDSSIYQKTWTKATGWKDAKKIGGNTIYAPRAVSWGDSSVTRYDLFAVGRDFSMWHLFSNDGDKWLPGDAIWESLGGKMATMAGGKV
;
A
#
# COMPACT_ATOMS: atom_id res chain seq x y z
N MET A 1 -14.51 4.83 26.64
CA MET A 1 -13.78 4.81 25.36
C MET A 1 -13.41 3.36 25.09
N ASP A 2 -14.30 2.62 24.44
CA ASP A 2 -14.02 1.24 24.03
C ASP A 2 -13.33 1.30 22.67
N GLY A 3 -12.00 1.20 22.70
CA GLY A 3 -11.18 1.21 21.50
C GLY A 3 -9.90 0.42 21.74
N VAL A 4 -9.54 -0.43 20.78
CA VAL A 4 -8.23 -1.07 20.77
C VAL A 4 -7.20 0.01 20.46
N LYS A 5 -6.29 0.28 21.40
CA LYS A 5 -5.14 1.16 21.15
C LYS A 5 -4.20 0.48 20.17
N THR A 6 -3.81 1.19 19.12
CA THR A 6 -3.02 0.62 18.03
C THR A 6 -1.53 0.93 18.19
N ARG A 7 -0.69 -0.03 17.80
CA ARG A 7 0.78 0.09 17.80
C ARG A 7 1.35 0.53 16.45
N TYR A 8 0.61 0.27 15.38
CA TYR A 8 1.02 0.56 14.00
C TYR A 8 -0.09 1.26 13.23
N ASP A 9 0.25 1.80 12.05
CA ASP A 9 -0.74 2.40 11.17
C ASP A 9 -1.89 1.42 10.87
N PRO A 10 -3.15 1.87 10.96
CA PRO A 10 -4.28 1.07 10.51
C PRO A 10 -4.20 0.83 9.01
N VAL A 11 -4.68 -0.33 8.57
CA VAL A 11 -4.80 -0.68 7.15
C VAL A 11 -6.27 -0.76 6.81
N VAL A 12 -6.69 -0.04 5.77
CA VAL A 12 -8.07 -0.04 5.29
C VAL A 12 -8.10 -0.58 3.87
N ILE A 13 -9.05 -1.46 3.57
CA ILE A 13 -9.30 -1.94 2.21
C ILE A 13 -10.76 -1.78 1.83
N LEU A 14 -11.02 -1.34 0.60
CA LEU A 14 -12.31 -1.51 -0.03
C LEU A 14 -12.45 -2.97 -0.44
N ARG A 15 -13.50 -3.66 0.00
CA ARG A 15 -13.76 -5.04 -0.42
C ARG A 15 -14.36 -5.10 -1.81
N SER A 16 -15.35 -4.25 -2.05
CA SER A 16 -15.94 -4.07 -3.37
C SER A 16 -16.68 -2.75 -3.46
N ALA A 17 -16.45 -2.02 -4.55
CA ALA A 17 -17.25 -0.85 -4.89
C ALA A 17 -18.74 -1.20 -5.12
N LYS A 18 -19.03 -2.44 -5.54
CA LYS A 18 -20.40 -2.90 -5.78
C LYS A 18 -21.16 -3.11 -4.46
N THR A 19 -20.51 -3.76 -3.49
CA THR A 19 -21.15 -4.04 -2.19
C THR A 19 -21.00 -2.89 -1.20
N ARG A 20 -20.14 -1.90 -1.52
CA ARG A 20 -19.86 -0.72 -0.69
C ARG A 20 -19.51 -1.11 0.75
N LYS A 21 -18.63 -2.09 0.85
CA LYS A 21 -18.05 -2.57 2.12
C LYS A 21 -16.57 -2.29 2.16
N PHE A 22 -16.08 -1.91 3.33
CA PHE A 22 -14.66 -1.79 3.59
C PHE A 22 -14.34 -2.32 4.97
N ASP A 23 -13.10 -2.75 5.14
CA ASP A 23 -12.62 -3.31 6.39
C ASP A 23 -11.40 -2.54 6.86
N ILE A 24 -11.33 -2.30 8.17
CA ILE A 24 -10.14 -1.76 8.83
C ILE A 24 -9.46 -2.86 9.65
N PHE A 25 -8.14 -2.87 9.57
CA PHE A 25 -7.25 -3.78 10.26
C PHE A 25 -6.31 -2.99 11.14
N ILE A 26 -6.17 -3.41 12.39
CA ILE A 26 -5.29 -2.77 13.37
C ILE A 26 -4.51 -3.81 14.16
N VAL A 27 -3.27 -3.48 14.47
CA VAL A 27 -2.47 -4.27 15.41
C VAL A 27 -2.41 -3.53 16.74
N GLY A 28 -2.87 -4.19 17.79
CA GLY A 28 -2.89 -3.66 19.15
C GLY A 28 -1.52 -3.68 19.81
N PHE A 29 -1.41 -3.01 20.97
CA PHE A 29 -0.22 -3.13 21.84
C PHE A 29 0.01 -4.56 22.38
N ASP A 30 -1.03 -5.39 22.36
CA ASP A 30 -1.00 -6.81 22.71
C ASP A 30 -0.50 -7.70 21.55
N HIS A 31 0.06 -7.11 20.49
CA HIS A 31 0.50 -7.81 19.27
C HIS A 31 -0.60 -8.62 18.59
N CYS A 32 -1.87 -8.32 18.85
CA CYS A 32 -2.97 -8.99 18.18
C CYS A 32 -3.47 -8.17 17.00
N LEU A 33 -3.80 -8.86 15.90
CA LEU A 33 -4.47 -8.27 14.75
C LEU A 33 -5.98 -8.33 14.98
N TYR A 34 -6.61 -7.17 14.86
CA TYR A 34 -8.04 -7.00 14.92
C TYR A 34 -8.56 -6.49 13.59
N HIS A 35 -9.75 -6.93 13.20
CA HIS A 35 -10.49 -6.34 12.08
C HIS A 35 -11.86 -5.84 12.51
N ARG A 36 -12.38 -4.87 11.75
CA ARG A 36 -13.76 -4.40 11.87
C ARG A 36 -14.29 -4.00 10.49
N GLY A 37 -15.40 -4.58 10.08
CA GLY A 37 -16.06 -4.27 8.82
C GLY A 37 -17.01 -3.08 8.93
N TRP A 38 -17.19 -2.37 7.82
CA TRP A 38 -18.24 -1.38 7.63
C TRP A 38 -19.07 -1.73 6.39
N GLN A 39 -20.37 -1.49 6.46
CA GLN A 39 -21.27 -1.65 5.32
C GLN A 39 -22.27 -0.49 5.20
N THR A 40 -22.51 -0.06 3.97
CA THR A 40 -23.51 0.98 3.68
C THR A 40 -24.89 0.59 4.23
N GLY A 41 -25.52 1.52 4.96
CA GLY A 41 -26.84 1.31 5.58
C GLY A 41 -26.82 0.50 6.88
N GLN A 42 -25.70 -0.15 7.23
CA GLN A 42 -25.53 -0.87 8.51
C GLN A 42 -24.52 -0.16 9.43
N GLY A 43 -23.57 0.57 8.86
CA GLY A 43 -22.49 1.20 9.61
C GLY A 43 -21.37 0.22 9.95
N TRP A 44 -20.62 0.54 10.99
CA TRP A 44 -19.58 -0.32 11.52
C TRP A 44 -20.16 -1.54 12.23
N ALA A 45 -19.55 -2.71 12.04
CA ALA A 45 -19.79 -3.87 12.90
C ALA A 45 -19.66 -3.46 14.37
N LYS A 46 -20.48 -4.04 15.26
CA LYS A 46 -20.53 -3.63 16.67
C LYS A 46 -19.16 -3.77 17.35
N ASP A 47 -18.51 -4.92 17.16
CA ASP A 47 -17.32 -5.31 17.90
C ASP A 47 -16.10 -5.45 16.97
N TRP A 48 -14.92 -5.22 17.53
CA TRP A 48 -13.66 -5.63 16.91
C TRP A 48 -13.49 -7.13 17.02
N THR A 49 -13.11 -7.79 15.93
CA THR A 49 -12.81 -9.23 15.96
C THR A 49 -11.29 -9.43 15.98
N LYS A 50 -10.77 -10.09 17.01
CA LYS A 50 -9.38 -10.55 17.05
C LYS A 50 -9.20 -11.73 16.08
N ILE A 51 -8.32 -11.58 15.09
CA ILE A 51 -8.14 -12.57 14.01
C ILE A 51 -6.73 -13.15 13.93
N ALA A 52 -5.73 -12.55 14.57
CA ALA A 52 -4.41 -13.16 14.69
C ALA A 52 -3.68 -12.63 15.94
N THR A 53 -2.60 -13.30 16.32
CA THR A 53 -1.71 -12.92 17.43
C THR A 53 -0.27 -12.80 16.92
N ASN A 54 0.63 -12.32 17.78
CA ASN A 54 2.07 -12.24 17.51
C ASN A 54 2.41 -11.39 16.28
N CYS A 55 1.61 -10.37 15.96
CA CYS A 55 1.85 -9.48 14.83
C CYS A 55 2.94 -8.46 15.17
N LEU A 56 3.99 -8.41 14.34
CA LEU A 56 5.13 -7.52 14.53
C LEU A 56 4.97 -6.19 13.78
N GLY A 57 3.97 -6.06 12.91
CA GLY A 57 3.69 -4.85 12.13
C GLY A 57 2.33 -4.90 11.45
N PRO A 58 1.97 -3.85 10.68
CA PRO A 58 0.68 -3.79 9.99
C PRO A 58 0.61 -4.88 8.90
N PRO A 59 -0.56 -5.52 8.70
CA PRO A 59 -0.70 -6.52 7.66
C PRO A 59 -0.70 -5.89 6.27
N ALA A 60 -0.15 -6.59 5.29
CA ALA A 60 -0.47 -6.34 3.90
C ALA A 60 -1.81 -7.02 3.61
N VAL A 61 -2.76 -6.31 2.98
CA VAL A 61 -4.14 -6.80 2.79
C VAL A 61 -4.63 -6.48 1.38
N VAL A 62 -5.33 -7.43 0.76
CA VAL A 62 -6.07 -7.21 -0.50
C VAL A 62 -7.43 -7.89 -0.45
N SER A 63 -8.40 -7.35 -1.19
CA SER A 63 -9.63 -8.07 -1.51
C SER A 63 -9.58 -8.62 -2.93
N ARG A 64 -10.24 -9.75 -3.16
CA ARG A 64 -10.40 -10.34 -4.49
C ARG A 64 -11.83 -10.86 -4.69
N ASP A 65 -12.17 -11.07 -5.97
CA ASP A 65 -13.45 -11.64 -6.41
C ASP A 65 -14.69 -10.88 -5.92
N ASN A 66 -14.66 -9.55 -5.97
CA ASN A 66 -15.78 -8.67 -5.63
C ASN A 66 -16.38 -8.99 -4.24
N ASP A 67 -15.64 -8.75 -3.17
CA ASP A 67 -16.08 -8.97 -1.78
C ASP A 67 -16.07 -10.44 -1.33
N LYS A 68 -15.78 -11.42 -2.20
CA LYS A 68 -15.78 -12.83 -1.77
C LYS A 68 -14.63 -13.18 -0.86
N PHE A 69 -13.44 -12.62 -1.10
CA PHE A 69 -12.28 -12.94 -0.28
C PHE A 69 -11.50 -11.70 0.15
N ILE A 70 -10.87 -11.84 1.31
CA ILE A 70 -9.79 -10.96 1.77
C ILE A 70 -8.60 -11.85 2.01
N GLU A 71 -7.45 -11.50 1.44
CA GLU A 71 -6.18 -12.15 1.74
C GLU A 71 -5.34 -11.18 2.57
N LEU A 72 -4.72 -11.67 3.64
CA LEU A 72 -3.76 -10.88 4.42
C LEU A 72 -2.50 -11.66 4.73
N ALA A 73 -1.39 -10.95 4.80
CA ALA A 73 -0.12 -11.48 5.25
C ALA A 73 0.55 -10.48 6.19
N TYR A 74 1.27 -10.99 7.21
CA TYR A 74 1.99 -10.14 8.16
C TYR A 74 3.25 -10.85 8.68
N VAL A 75 4.24 -10.06 9.08
CA VAL A 75 5.43 -10.59 9.76
C VAL A 75 5.11 -10.78 11.23
N SER A 76 5.35 -11.98 11.76
CA SER A 76 5.10 -12.29 13.17
C SER A 76 6.32 -12.00 14.05
N THR A 77 6.17 -12.07 15.38
CA THR A 77 7.25 -11.82 16.34
C THR A 77 8.40 -12.83 16.25
N ASP A 78 8.19 -13.98 15.59
CA ASP A 78 9.26 -14.93 15.24
C ASP A 78 10.01 -14.60 13.94
N HIS A 79 9.66 -13.45 13.32
CA HIS A 79 10.13 -12.95 12.02
C HIS A 79 9.72 -13.78 10.80
N SER A 80 8.81 -14.75 10.93
CA SER A 80 8.22 -15.46 9.79
C SER A 80 7.00 -14.74 9.23
N LEU A 81 6.67 -15.06 7.98
CA LEU A 81 5.49 -14.55 7.29
C LEU A 81 4.31 -15.46 7.57
N LYS A 82 3.22 -14.88 8.08
CA LYS A 82 1.96 -15.59 8.33
C LYS A 82 0.90 -15.12 7.35
N HIS A 83 -0.03 -16.01 7.02
CA HIS A 83 -1.15 -15.74 6.13
C HIS A 83 -2.48 -16.11 6.77
N LYS A 84 -3.51 -15.32 6.46
CA LYS A 84 -4.89 -15.60 6.83
C LYS A 84 -5.81 -15.08 5.73
N ARG A 85 -6.99 -15.67 5.60
CA ARG A 85 -7.97 -15.22 4.61
C ARG A 85 -9.38 -15.19 5.14
N LEU A 86 -10.18 -14.27 4.64
CA LEU A 86 -11.62 -14.32 4.72
C LEU A 86 -12.14 -15.09 3.51
N GLU A 87 -12.95 -16.09 3.75
CA GLU A 87 -13.55 -16.96 2.73
C GLU A 87 -14.87 -16.38 2.20
N GLU A 88 -15.37 -16.95 1.09
CA GLU A 88 -16.64 -16.53 0.47
C GLU A 88 -17.83 -16.55 1.43
N ASN A 89 -17.86 -17.53 2.34
CA ASN A 89 -18.87 -17.66 3.40
C ASN A 89 -18.70 -16.63 4.55
N GLN A 90 -17.80 -15.65 4.41
CA GLN A 90 -17.51 -14.60 5.38
C GLN A 90 -16.91 -15.11 6.70
N THR A 91 -16.23 -16.26 6.67
CA THR A 91 -15.50 -16.80 7.82
C THR A 91 -14.00 -16.68 7.61
N TRP A 92 -13.28 -16.41 8.71
CA TRP A 92 -11.82 -16.38 8.69
C TRP A 92 -11.27 -17.80 8.67
N CYS A 93 -10.27 -18.01 7.81
CA CYS A 93 -9.56 -19.27 7.62
C CYS A 93 -8.05 -19.03 7.76
N PRO A 94 -7.36 -19.74 8.66
CA PRO A 94 -7.91 -20.61 9.71
C PRO A 94 -8.83 -19.86 10.70
N ALA A 95 -9.69 -20.59 11.41
CA ALA A 95 -10.66 -20.01 12.33
C ALA A 95 -9.99 -19.39 13.58
N GLY A 96 -10.74 -18.53 14.30
CA GLY A 96 -10.22 -17.89 15.51
C GLY A 96 -8.97 -17.04 15.24
N THR A 97 -7.92 -17.25 16.03
CA THR A 97 -6.64 -16.52 15.92
C THR A 97 -5.53 -17.29 15.22
N GLU A 98 -5.80 -18.50 14.73
CA GLU A 98 -4.82 -19.33 14.03
C GLU A 98 -4.48 -18.76 12.65
N THR A 99 -3.27 -19.03 12.15
CA THR A 99 -2.80 -18.54 10.85
C THR A 99 -1.99 -19.60 10.14
N MET A 100 -2.01 -19.56 8.81
CA MET A 100 -1.12 -20.38 7.98
C MET A 100 0.31 -19.83 8.10
N ASP A 101 1.28 -20.73 8.13
CA ASP A 101 2.69 -20.36 8.19
C ASP A 101 3.32 -20.43 6.80
N TRP A 102 3.78 -19.29 6.29
CA TRP A 102 4.53 -19.21 5.04
C TRP A 102 6.05 -19.21 5.28
N GLY A 103 6.49 -19.28 6.55
CA GLY A 103 7.89 -19.38 6.93
C GLY A 103 8.72 -18.14 6.57
N GLY A 104 10.01 -18.34 6.33
CA GLY A 104 10.97 -17.28 6.01
C GLY A 104 11.40 -16.45 7.23
N LYS A 105 12.30 -15.48 6.99
CA LYS A 105 12.81 -14.54 7.99
C LYS A 105 12.88 -13.14 7.39
N TYR A 106 12.13 -12.19 7.96
CA TYR A 106 11.93 -10.85 7.40
C TYR A 106 12.37 -9.74 8.38
N ILE A 107 12.98 -8.67 7.85
CA ILE A 107 13.55 -7.55 8.64
C ILE A 107 12.61 -6.37 8.79
N TYR A 108 11.74 -6.16 7.81
CA TYR A 108 10.72 -5.13 7.88
C TYR A 108 9.40 -5.76 8.29
N ASN A 109 8.74 -5.13 9.24
CA ASN A 109 7.44 -5.58 9.73
C ASN A 109 6.26 -5.13 8.85
N ARG A 110 6.54 -4.41 7.76
CA ARG A 110 5.56 -3.93 6.79
C ARG A 110 5.87 -4.51 5.41
N GLY A 111 4.87 -5.12 4.81
CA GLY A 111 4.88 -5.48 3.39
C GLY A 111 3.87 -4.65 2.61
N SER A 112 3.71 -4.99 1.33
CA SER A 112 2.66 -4.43 0.48
C SER A 112 1.96 -5.53 -0.29
N ALA A 113 0.71 -5.28 -0.67
CA ALA A 113 -0.07 -6.22 -1.45
C ALA A 113 -0.83 -5.49 -2.56
N CYS A 114 -1.11 -6.19 -3.65
CA CYS A 114 -1.95 -5.66 -4.72
C CYS A 114 -2.70 -6.80 -5.43
N SER A 115 -3.95 -6.52 -5.82
CA SER A 115 -4.69 -7.35 -6.77
C SER A 115 -4.69 -6.63 -8.12
N TRP A 116 -4.03 -7.22 -9.11
CA TRP A 116 -3.62 -6.50 -10.31
C TRP A 116 -4.12 -7.12 -11.61
N SER A 117 -4.95 -8.15 -11.52
CA SER A 117 -5.69 -8.79 -12.60
C SER A 117 -6.89 -9.51 -11.99
N THR A 118 -7.84 -9.97 -12.81
CA THR A 118 -8.98 -10.82 -12.39
C THR A 118 -8.54 -12.07 -11.65
N ASP A 119 -7.28 -12.47 -11.86
CA ASP A 119 -6.75 -13.76 -11.47
C ASP A 119 -5.45 -13.67 -10.69
N HIS A 120 -5.02 -12.47 -10.25
CA HIS A 120 -3.71 -12.30 -9.60
C HIS A 120 -3.79 -11.51 -8.29
N VAL A 121 -3.15 -12.06 -7.27
CA VAL A 121 -2.83 -11.39 -6.00
C VAL A 121 -1.35 -11.58 -5.72
N SER A 122 -0.68 -10.50 -5.32
CA SER A 122 0.73 -10.54 -4.92
C SER A 122 0.94 -9.85 -3.58
N PHE A 123 1.82 -10.44 -2.77
CA PHE A 123 2.35 -9.90 -1.52
C PHE A 123 3.85 -9.71 -1.64
N PHE A 124 4.37 -8.59 -1.14
CA PHE A 124 5.78 -8.21 -1.22
C PHE A 124 6.34 -7.93 0.17
N PHE A 125 7.43 -8.62 0.51
CA PHE A 125 8.12 -8.49 1.81
C PHE A 125 9.63 -8.59 1.62
N ILE A 126 10.40 -7.94 2.48
CA ILE A 126 11.87 -7.95 2.40
C ILE A 126 12.46 -8.87 3.47
N GLY A 127 13.23 -9.84 3.01
CA GLY A 127 13.92 -10.82 3.85
C GLY A 127 15.13 -10.25 4.59
N MET A 128 15.68 -11.03 5.52
CA MET A 128 16.91 -10.67 6.27
C MET A 128 18.14 -10.44 5.41
N ASP A 129 18.14 -10.94 4.18
CA ASP A 129 19.16 -10.72 3.16
C ASP A 129 18.94 -9.44 2.34
N SER A 130 17.98 -8.60 2.72
CA SER A 130 17.60 -7.38 2.00
C SER A 130 17.08 -7.61 0.58
N LYS A 131 16.66 -8.84 0.25
CA LYS A 131 15.96 -9.14 -1.00
C LYS A 131 14.46 -8.95 -0.82
N CYS A 132 13.78 -8.52 -1.87
CA CYS A 132 12.32 -8.46 -1.87
C CYS A 132 11.75 -9.77 -2.46
N TYR A 133 10.89 -10.42 -1.70
CA TYR A 133 10.18 -11.63 -2.10
C TYR A 133 8.74 -11.32 -2.46
N GLU A 134 8.26 -11.99 -3.49
CA GLU A 134 6.86 -12.00 -3.87
C GLU A 134 6.23 -13.37 -3.59
N LYS A 135 5.18 -13.36 -2.78
CA LYS A 135 4.22 -14.48 -2.68
C LYS A 135 3.04 -14.16 -3.60
N ARG A 136 2.83 -14.97 -4.64
CA ARG A 136 1.80 -14.74 -5.66
C ARG A 136 0.80 -15.89 -5.72
N TRP A 137 -0.47 -15.54 -5.77
CA TRP A 137 -1.54 -16.45 -6.14
C TRP A 137 -2.05 -16.11 -7.54
N VAL A 138 -2.28 -17.15 -8.34
CA VAL A 138 -2.82 -17.04 -9.69
C VAL A 138 -4.00 -18.00 -9.85
N ARG A 139 -5.16 -17.52 -10.33
CA ARG A 139 -6.31 -18.41 -10.57
C ARG A 139 -5.94 -19.49 -11.59
N GLY A 140 -6.27 -20.74 -11.26
CA GLY A 140 -6.04 -21.90 -12.14
C GLY A 140 -4.63 -22.48 -12.03
N ILE A 141 -3.72 -21.83 -11.29
CA ILE A 141 -2.45 -22.42 -10.87
C ILE A 141 -2.61 -22.89 -9.42
N GLU A 142 -2.09 -24.07 -9.11
CA GLU A 142 -2.19 -24.63 -7.77
C GLU A 142 -1.35 -23.81 -6.77
N GLY A 143 -1.98 -23.41 -5.66
CA GLY A 143 -1.29 -22.84 -4.52
C GLY A 143 -0.69 -21.43 -4.69
N TRP A 144 0.15 -21.08 -3.71
CA TRP A 144 0.94 -19.84 -3.69
C TRP A 144 2.33 -20.13 -4.25
N ASN A 145 2.84 -19.19 -5.04
CA ASN A 145 4.10 -19.29 -5.73
C ASN A 145 5.07 -18.22 -5.22
N ASP A 146 6.35 -18.59 -5.16
CA ASP A 146 7.42 -17.74 -4.63
C ASP A 146 8.32 -17.20 -5.73
N PHE A 147 8.62 -15.91 -5.63
CA PHE A 147 9.52 -15.23 -6.55
C PHE A 147 10.43 -14.28 -5.79
N GLU A 148 11.60 -14.03 -6.36
CA GLU A 148 12.55 -13.03 -5.87
C GLU A 148 12.57 -11.85 -6.85
N LEU A 149 12.44 -10.64 -6.31
CA LEU A 149 12.68 -9.42 -7.06
C LEU A 149 14.18 -9.12 -7.02
N PRO A 150 14.78 -8.67 -8.13
CA PRO A 150 16.20 -8.39 -8.15
C PRO A 150 16.55 -7.13 -7.38
N GLY A 151 17.84 -7.00 -7.09
CA GLY A 151 18.42 -5.88 -6.36
C GLY A 151 18.25 -6.00 -4.85
N ILE A 152 18.87 -5.06 -4.16
CA ILE A 152 18.82 -4.91 -2.70
C ILE A 152 17.78 -3.84 -2.38
N TRP A 153 16.93 -4.11 -1.41
CA TRP A 153 15.82 -3.24 -1.01
C TRP A 153 16.03 -2.70 0.40
N THR A 154 16.05 -1.38 0.54
CA THR A 154 16.43 -0.69 1.79
C THR A 154 15.27 -0.02 2.52
N ILE A 155 14.04 -0.20 2.03
CA ILE A 155 12.79 0.21 2.67
C ILE A 155 11.68 -0.78 2.33
N PRO A 156 10.59 -0.87 3.11
CA PRO A 156 9.41 -1.66 2.74
C PRO A 156 8.91 -1.33 1.31
N PRO A 157 8.52 -2.34 0.52
CA PRO A 157 8.04 -2.14 -0.84
C PRO A 157 6.69 -1.44 -0.85
N ARG A 158 6.42 -0.65 -1.90
CA ARG A 158 5.07 -0.15 -2.22
C ARG A 158 4.57 -0.75 -3.52
N ALA A 159 3.56 -1.60 -3.45
CA ALA A 159 2.89 -2.15 -4.63
C ALA A 159 1.73 -1.26 -5.10
N LEU A 160 1.51 -1.26 -6.41
CA LEU A 160 0.43 -0.55 -7.08
C LEU A 160 -0.16 -1.44 -8.17
N SER A 161 -1.47 -1.67 -8.11
CA SER A 161 -2.23 -2.14 -9.27
C SER A 161 -2.38 -0.99 -10.25
N GLN A 162 -1.94 -1.18 -11.48
CA GLN A 162 -2.02 -0.18 -12.54
C GLN A 162 -3.21 -0.46 -13.43
N TYR A 163 -3.94 0.61 -13.74
CA TYR A 163 -4.99 0.68 -14.76
C TYR A 163 -6.05 -0.42 -14.63
N LYS A 164 -7.28 -0.03 -14.40
CA LYS A 164 -8.36 -0.96 -14.01
C LYS A 164 -8.52 -2.20 -14.92
N TYR A 165 -8.09 -2.13 -16.18
CA TYR A 165 -8.30 -3.17 -17.18
C TYR A 165 -7.02 -3.76 -17.82
N GLU A 166 -5.82 -3.40 -17.37
CA GLU A 166 -4.57 -3.77 -18.10
C GLU A 166 -3.76 -4.91 -17.48
N GLN A 167 -4.31 -5.61 -16.48
CA GLN A 167 -3.66 -6.73 -15.81
C GLN A 167 -2.20 -6.41 -15.44
N LYS A 168 -1.95 -5.26 -14.81
CA LYS A 168 -0.60 -4.72 -14.63
C LYS A 168 -0.35 -4.26 -13.21
N MET A 169 0.88 -4.43 -12.75
CA MET A 169 1.32 -3.93 -11.45
C MET A 169 2.73 -3.36 -11.49
N THR A 170 3.02 -2.52 -10.51
CA THR A 170 4.37 -2.09 -10.14
C THR A 170 4.64 -2.24 -8.67
N VAL A 171 5.91 -2.41 -8.32
CA VAL A 171 6.43 -2.31 -6.95
C VAL A 171 7.54 -1.28 -6.95
N TYR A 172 7.49 -0.35 -6.00
CA TYR A 172 8.47 0.71 -5.78
C TYR A 172 9.26 0.45 -4.50
N GLY A 173 10.55 0.77 -4.50
CA GLY A 173 11.42 0.70 -3.34
C GLY A 173 12.71 1.48 -3.52
N LEU A 174 13.50 1.60 -2.45
CA LEU A 174 14.85 2.19 -2.50
C LEU A 174 15.90 1.10 -2.58
N ASN A 175 16.91 1.34 -3.41
CA ASN A 175 18.07 0.45 -3.49
C ASN A 175 19.14 0.84 -2.44
N GLU A 176 20.30 0.18 -2.48
CA GLU A 176 21.44 0.47 -1.61
C GLU A 176 22.02 1.88 -1.80
N GLU A 177 21.87 2.44 -3.00
CA GLU A 177 22.27 3.82 -3.35
C GLU A 177 21.24 4.86 -2.93
N SER A 178 20.15 4.45 -2.25
CA SER A 178 19.01 5.32 -1.91
C SER A 178 18.32 5.94 -3.12
N LYS A 179 18.40 5.28 -4.29
CA LYS A 179 17.62 5.63 -5.48
C LYS A 179 16.28 4.91 -5.43
N LEU A 180 15.20 5.65 -5.70
CA LEU A 180 13.89 5.04 -5.86
C LEU A 180 13.81 4.37 -7.21
N PHE A 181 13.52 3.07 -7.20
CA PHE A 181 13.32 2.28 -8.40
C PHE A 181 11.96 1.59 -8.38
N TYR A 182 11.58 1.05 -9.54
CA TYR A 182 10.44 0.18 -9.65
C TYR A 182 10.73 -1.05 -10.48
N CYS A 183 9.89 -2.05 -10.28
CA CYS A 183 9.75 -3.19 -11.18
C CYS A 183 8.26 -3.45 -11.43
N GLY A 184 7.91 -4.03 -12.57
CA GLY A 184 6.51 -4.25 -12.92
C GLY A 184 6.27 -5.52 -13.72
N ARG A 185 5.01 -5.98 -13.70
CA ARG A 185 4.54 -7.18 -14.40
C ARG A 185 3.21 -6.93 -15.10
N THR A 186 2.98 -7.60 -16.22
CA THR A 186 1.68 -7.71 -16.90
C THR A 186 1.20 -9.15 -16.89
N GLY A 187 -0.08 -9.37 -17.24
CA GLY A 187 -0.63 -10.72 -17.44
C GLY A 187 0.12 -11.55 -18.50
N ALA A 188 0.93 -10.91 -19.35
CA ALA A 188 1.77 -11.57 -20.36
C ALA A 188 3.20 -11.92 -19.87
N GLY A 189 3.55 -11.57 -18.62
CA GLY A 189 4.89 -11.75 -18.06
C GLY A 189 5.51 -10.44 -17.55
N ASP A 190 6.80 -10.48 -17.25
CA ASP A 190 7.52 -9.33 -16.69
C ASP A 190 7.62 -8.18 -17.71
N VAL A 191 7.48 -6.93 -17.24
CA VAL A 191 7.50 -5.75 -18.13
C VAL A 191 8.86 -5.07 -18.04
N GLY A 192 9.54 -4.97 -19.19
CA GLY A 192 10.64 -4.02 -19.39
C GLY A 192 11.91 -4.29 -18.60
N GLY A 193 12.09 -5.50 -18.06
CA GLY A 193 13.18 -5.79 -17.13
C GLY A 193 12.95 -5.18 -15.75
N TRP A 194 13.49 -5.83 -14.74
CA TRP A 194 13.40 -5.37 -13.36
C TRP A 194 14.53 -4.36 -13.10
N ASN A 195 14.22 -3.22 -12.46
CA ASN A 195 15.10 -2.10 -12.06
C ASN A 195 15.09 -0.88 -13.00
N HIS A 196 14.01 -0.11 -12.96
CA HIS A 196 13.94 1.23 -13.55
C HIS A 196 13.98 2.29 -12.46
N THR A 197 14.81 3.31 -12.64
CA THR A 197 14.91 4.43 -11.70
C THR A 197 13.73 5.40 -11.84
N VAL A 198 13.12 5.75 -10.72
CA VAL A 198 12.14 6.86 -10.60
C VAL A 198 12.83 8.09 -10.05
N PHE A 199 13.54 8.02 -8.92
CA PHE A 199 14.25 9.17 -8.34
C PHE A 199 15.71 8.78 -8.04
N ASP A 200 16.67 9.58 -8.52
CA ASP A 200 18.10 9.28 -8.42
C ASP A 200 18.99 10.44 -7.96
N ASP A 201 18.43 11.62 -7.74
CA ASP A 201 19.20 12.79 -7.31
C ASP A 201 19.66 12.75 -5.83
N GLY A 202 19.20 11.75 -5.06
CA GLY A 202 19.58 11.54 -3.65
C GLY A 202 19.01 12.58 -2.67
N THR A 203 18.07 13.43 -3.09
CA THR A 203 17.53 14.52 -2.27
C THR A 203 16.27 14.16 -1.49
N TYR A 204 15.94 12.87 -1.41
CA TYR A 204 14.72 12.36 -0.76
C TYR A 204 15.01 11.57 0.51
N SER A 205 14.07 11.61 1.45
CA SER A 205 14.07 10.82 2.67
C SER A 205 13.90 9.32 2.36
N LYS A 206 14.22 8.48 3.35
CA LYS A 206 14.06 7.02 3.28
C LYS A 206 12.66 6.55 3.71
N GLU A 207 11.66 7.40 3.54
CA GLU A 207 10.26 7.04 3.77
C GLU A 207 9.73 6.18 2.62
N ILE A 208 8.70 5.37 2.91
CA ILE A 208 8.05 4.54 1.88
C ILE A 208 7.41 5.48 0.85
N PRO A 209 7.68 5.31 -0.46
CA PRO A 209 7.03 6.11 -1.48
C PRO A 209 5.53 5.83 -1.50
N GLU A 210 4.74 6.84 -1.88
CA GLU A 210 3.33 6.65 -2.20
C GLU A 210 3.19 6.57 -3.72
N ALA A 211 2.36 5.65 -4.22
CA ALA A 211 2.10 5.54 -5.65
C ALA A 211 0.61 5.37 -5.91
N VAL A 212 0.10 6.07 -6.94
CA VAL A 212 -1.31 6.03 -7.34
C VAL A 212 -1.43 5.91 -8.85
N SER A 213 -2.37 5.09 -9.30
CA SER A 213 -2.77 4.99 -10.71
C SER A 213 -3.96 5.93 -10.92
N PHE A 214 -3.90 6.76 -11.96
CA PHE A 214 -4.91 7.77 -12.26
C PHE A 214 -5.13 7.87 -13.78
N GLY A 215 -6.34 8.24 -14.20
CA GLY A 215 -6.65 8.48 -15.61
C GLY A 215 -6.35 7.29 -16.52
N ASP A 216 -7.16 6.22 -16.44
CA ASP A 216 -6.95 4.95 -17.17
C ASP A 216 -6.66 5.17 -18.67
N SER A 217 -7.31 6.13 -19.33
CA SER A 217 -7.07 6.45 -20.74
C SER A 217 -5.65 6.99 -21.01
N ALA A 218 -5.14 7.84 -20.12
CA ALA A 218 -3.78 8.39 -20.20
C ALA A 218 -2.72 7.39 -19.72
N ARG A 219 -3.15 6.33 -19.02
CA ARG A 219 -2.29 5.38 -18.30
C ARG A 219 -1.27 6.14 -17.47
N ARG A 220 -1.75 6.89 -16.48
CA ARG A 220 -0.92 7.75 -15.67
C ARG A 220 -0.65 7.13 -14.30
N ILE A 221 0.59 7.28 -13.85
CA ILE A 221 1.02 6.92 -12.50
C ILE A 221 1.70 8.14 -11.90
N ASP A 222 1.38 8.43 -10.66
CA ASP A 222 2.09 9.41 -9.87
C ASP A 222 2.76 8.73 -8.68
N VAL A 223 4.03 9.06 -8.47
CA VAL A 223 4.83 8.60 -7.33
C VAL A 223 5.21 9.81 -6.50
N PHE A 224 4.98 9.72 -5.19
CA PHE A 224 5.26 10.76 -4.22
C PHE A 224 6.34 10.32 -3.24
N VAL A 225 7.27 11.22 -2.98
CA VAL A 225 8.35 11.05 -2.01
C VAL A 225 8.46 12.31 -1.16
N VAL A 226 8.96 12.15 0.07
CA VAL A 226 9.27 13.27 0.96
C VAL A 226 10.73 13.65 0.76
N GLY A 227 10.99 14.90 0.39
CA GLY A 227 12.32 15.49 0.26
C GLY A 227 13.01 15.69 1.61
N LEU A 228 14.33 15.85 1.60
CA LEU A 228 15.09 16.23 2.80
C LEU A 228 14.71 17.63 3.31
N ASP A 229 14.20 18.48 2.43
CA ASP A 229 13.60 19.78 2.76
C ASP A 229 12.16 19.66 3.30
N SER A 230 11.66 18.44 3.48
CA SER A 230 10.35 18.10 4.05
C SER A 230 9.15 18.51 3.20
N SER A 231 9.41 18.87 1.95
CA SER A 231 8.39 19.01 0.93
C SER A 231 8.08 17.65 0.32
N ILE A 232 6.92 17.52 -0.28
CA ILE A 232 6.54 16.36 -1.06
C ILE A 232 6.86 16.65 -2.53
N TYR A 233 7.41 15.66 -3.20
CA TYR A 233 7.75 15.70 -4.61
C TYR A 233 6.93 14.65 -5.35
N GLN A 234 6.40 15.05 -6.50
CA GLN A 234 5.64 14.22 -7.42
C GLN A 234 6.50 13.91 -8.64
N LYS A 235 6.60 12.64 -9.03
CA LYS A 235 7.09 12.25 -10.35
C LYS A 235 6.01 11.49 -11.09
N THR A 236 5.75 11.92 -12.31
CA THR A 236 4.62 11.45 -13.11
C THR A 236 5.12 10.61 -14.27
N TRP A 237 4.53 9.43 -14.45
CA TRP A 237 4.66 8.64 -15.66
C TRP A 237 3.36 8.73 -16.47
N THR A 238 3.49 8.88 -17.79
CA THR A 238 2.36 8.67 -18.72
C THR A 238 2.81 7.78 -19.88
N LYS A 239 1.86 7.09 -20.53
CA LYS A 239 2.19 6.31 -21.73
C LYS A 239 2.78 7.16 -22.86
N ALA A 240 2.39 8.42 -22.97
CA ALA A 240 2.82 9.31 -24.05
C ALA A 240 4.25 9.84 -23.84
N THR A 241 4.63 10.14 -22.59
CA THR A 241 5.88 10.86 -22.30
C THR A 241 6.89 10.05 -21.51
N GLY A 242 6.52 8.89 -20.95
CA GLY A 242 7.31 8.25 -19.91
C GLY A 242 7.35 9.08 -18.63
N TRP A 243 8.41 8.93 -17.85
CA TRP A 243 8.65 9.70 -16.63
C TRP A 243 8.98 11.15 -16.97
N LYS A 244 8.26 12.09 -16.35
CA LYS A 244 8.55 13.52 -16.37
C LYS A 244 9.51 13.89 -15.24
N ASP A 245 10.03 15.12 -15.28
CA ASP A 245 10.79 15.69 -14.17
C ASP A 245 9.96 15.76 -12.88
N ALA A 246 10.66 15.72 -11.74
CA ALA A 246 10.02 15.82 -10.43
C ALA A 246 9.47 17.24 -10.20
N LYS A 247 8.20 17.33 -9.79
CA LYS A 247 7.54 18.58 -9.39
C LYS A 247 7.46 18.64 -7.86
N LYS A 248 8.00 19.70 -7.25
CA LYS A 248 7.77 20.01 -5.84
C LYS A 248 6.32 20.46 -5.64
N ILE A 249 5.58 19.79 -4.76
CA ILE A 249 4.16 20.05 -4.49
C ILE A 249 3.91 20.60 -3.07
N GLY A 250 4.95 21.20 -2.46
CA GLY A 250 4.87 21.84 -1.15
C GLY A 250 4.75 20.84 0.00
N GLY A 251 4.11 21.25 1.09
CA GLY A 251 3.95 20.46 2.30
C GLY A 251 5.04 20.73 3.35
N ASN A 252 4.87 20.12 4.52
CA ASN A 252 5.81 20.21 5.63
C ASN A 252 5.71 18.93 6.48
N THR A 253 6.31 17.84 5.99
CA THR A 253 6.19 16.50 6.59
C THR A 253 7.51 15.76 6.60
N ILE A 254 7.63 14.80 7.53
CA ILE A 254 8.68 13.77 7.54
C ILE A 254 8.08 12.37 7.40
N TYR A 255 6.78 12.26 7.16
CA TYR A 255 6.05 11.01 7.09
C TYR A 255 5.60 10.75 5.65
N ALA A 256 5.66 9.48 5.22
CA ALA A 256 5.13 9.07 3.92
C ALA A 256 3.67 9.56 3.70
N PRO A 257 3.35 10.25 2.59
CA PRO A 257 1.97 10.63 2.28
C PRO A 257 1.11 9.41 1.90
N ARG A 258 -0.19 9.62 1.73
CA ARG A 258 -1.14 8.62 1.24
C ARG A 258 -1.99 9.19 0.11
N ALA A 259 -2.10 8.47 -0.99
CA ALA A 259 -2.82 8.89 -2.18
C ALA A 259 -3.97 7.95 -2.47
N VAL A 260 -5.11 8.49 -2.90
CA VAL A 260 -6.25 7.71 -3.38
C VAL A 260 -6.78 8.33 -4.65
N SER A 261 -7.06 7.53 -5.66
CA SER A 261 -7.76 7.97 -6.87
C SER A 261 -9.16 7.38 -6.91
N TRP A 262 -10.10 8.17 -7.41
CA TRP A 262 -11.49 7.77 -7.54
C TRP A 262 -12.16 8.49 -8.70
N GLY A 263 -13.35 8.01 -9.04
CA GLY A 263 -14.11 8.45 -10.20
C GLY A 263 -14.05 7.42 -11.33
N ASP A 264 -14.68 7.76 -12.45
CA ASP A 264 -14.78 6.90 -13.63
C ASP A 264 -13.94 7.46 -14.79
N SER A 265 -14.06 6.90 -15.99
CA SER A 265 -13.30 7.36 -17.15
C SER A 265 -13.62 8.79 -17.60
N SER A 266 -14.67 9.42 -17.06
CA SER A 266 -15.14 10.76 -17.42
C SER A 266 -14.86 11.82 -16.36
N VAL A 267 -14.85 11.43 -15.09
CA VAL A 267 -14.42 12.29 -13.97
C VAL A 267 -13.41 11.51 -13.16
N THR A 268 -12.18 11.96 -13.15
CA THR A 268 -11.11 11.38 -12.34
C THR A 268 -10.62 12.42 -11.35
N ARG A 269 -10.58 12.07 -10.06
CA ARG A 269 -9.89 12.84 -9.03
C ARG A 269 -8.90 11.93 -8.31
N TYR A 270 -7.81 12.51 -7.83
CA TYR A 270 -7.08 11.87 -6.76
C TYR A 270 -6.70 12.88 -5.68
N ASP A 271 -6.68 12.37 -4.46
CA ASP A 271 -6.48 13.09 -3.22
C ASP A 271 -5.17 12.61 -2.61
N LEU A 272 -4.40 13.56 -2.05
CA LEU A 272 -3.16 13.30 -1.35
C LEU A 272 -3.26 13.83 0.06
N PHE A 273 -2.94 12.97 1.02
CA PHE A 273 -2.99 13.25 2.45
C PHE A 273 -1.58 13.15 3.03
N ALA A 274 -1.25 14.06 3.93
CA ALA A 274 0.01 14.07 4.65
C ALA A 274 -0.19 14.48 6.11
N VAL A 275 0.57 13.87 7.01
CA VAL A 275 0.65 14.34 8.39
C VAL A 275 1.71 15.42 8.45
N GLY A 276 1.33 16.63 8.85
CA GLY A 276 2.25 17.75 9.01
C GLY A 276 3.14 17.56 10.24
N ARG A 277 4.23 18.33 10.32
CA ARG A 277 5.07 18.41 11.53
C ARG A 277 4.35 18.91 12.77
N ASP A 278 3.24 19.60 12.58
CA ASP A 278 2.32 20.04 13.62
C ASP A 278 1.38 18.91 14.10
N PHE A 279 1.54 17.70 13.55
CA PHE A 279 0.68 16.53 13.76
C PHE A 279 -0.75 16.71 13.26
N SER A 280 -1.04 17.74 12.47
CA SER A 280 -2.34 17.88 11.80
C SER A 280 -2.37 17.05 10.53
N MET A 281 -3.56 16.65 10.10
CA MET A 281 -3.77 16.10 8.77
C MET A 281 -3.88 17.24 7.76
N TRP A 282 -3.16 17.10 6.65
CA TRP A 282 -3.16 18.03 5.53
C TRP A 282 -3.58 17.30 4.27
N HIS A 283 -4.20 18.04 3.36
CA HIS A 283 -4.77 17.50 2.15
C HIS A 283 -4.55 18.45 0.96
N LEU A 284 -4.42 17.86 -0.22
CA LEU A 284 -4.63 18.53 -1.51
C LEU A 284 -5.11 17.51 -2.53
N PHE A 285 -5.69 17.98 -3.63
CA PHE A 285 -6.27 17.09 -4.64
C PHE A 285 -6.08 17.62 -6.04
N SER A 286 -6.23 16.75 -7.03
CA SER A 286 -6.19 17.11 -8.45
C SER A 286 -7.28 16.40 -9.24
N ASN A 287 -7.82 17.11 -10.23
CA ASN A 287 -8.82 16.59 -11.17
C ASN A 287 -8.22 16.23 -12.55
N ASP A 288 -7.00 16.68 -12.84
CA ASP A 288 -6.27 16.40 -14.09
C ASP A 288 -4.88 15.76 -13.84
N GLY A 289 -4.46 15.77 -12.58
CA GLY A 289 -3.18 15.36 -12.04
C GLY A 289 -2.03 16.34 -12.23
N ASP A 290 -2.17 17.35 -13.07
CA ASP A 290 -1.11 18.32 -13.32
C ASP A 290 -1.26 19.56 -12.43
N LYS A 291 -2.51 20.00 -12.18
CA LYS A 291 -2.84 21.16 -11.35
C LYS A 291 -3.37 20.71 -9.99
N TRP A 292 -2.79 21.25 -8.93
CA TRP A 292 -3.23 20.97 -7.57
C TRP A 292 -4.21 22.03 -7.08
N LEU A 293 -5.18 21.57 -6.27
CA LEU A 293 -6.19 22.39 -5.63
C LEU A 293 -6.05 22.27 -4.10
N PRO A 294 -6.28 23.37 -3.35
CA PRO A 294 -6.85 24.66 -3.79
C PRO A 294 -5.89 25.58 -4.57
N GLY A 295 -4.60 25.24 -4.64
CA GLY A 295 -3.63 25.86 -5.53
C GLY A 295 -2.35 25.03 -5.60
N ASP A 296 -1.49 25.31 -6.57
CA ASP A 296 -0.22 24.61 -6.69
C ASP A 296 0.62 24.78 -5.41
N ALA A 297 1.04 23.65 -4.82
CA ALA A 297 1.78 23.58 -3.56
C ALA A 297 1.07 24.16 -2.32
N ILE A 298 -0.24 24.42 -2.39
CA ILE A 298 -1.05 24.86 -1.25
C ILE A 298 -1.77 23.65 -0.66
N TRP A 299 -1.48 23.36 0.60
CA TRP A 299 -2.14 22.29 1.37
C TRP A 299 -3.23 22.89 2.25
N GLU A 300 -4.40 22.26 2.26
CA GLU A 300 -5.47 22.59 3.21
C GLU A 300 -5.36 21.73 4.47
N SER A 301 -5.56 22.34 5.64
CA SER A 301 -5.58 21.61 6.90
C SER A 301 -6.94 20.96 7.10
N LEU A 302 -6.94 19.67 7.37
CA LEU A 302 -8.11 18.93 7.87
C LEU A 302 -8.13 18.86 9.41
N GLY A 303 -7.16 19.50 10.07
CA GLY A 303 -7.02 19.51 11.53
C GLY A 303 -6.65 18.15 12.12
N GLY A 304 -7.10 17.92 13.36
CA GLY A 304 -6.80 16.71 14.12
C GLY A 304 -5.43 16.71 14.81
N LYS A 305 -5.15 15.65 15.56
CA LYS A 305 -3.83 15.37 16.15
C LYS A 305 -3.47 13.91 15.90
N MET A 306 -2.66 13.70 14.88
CA MET A 306 -2.22 12.39 14.43
C MET A 306 -1.02 11.93 15.26
N ALA A 307 -1.19 10.82 15.97
CA ALA A 307 -0.06 10.09 16.52
C ALA A 307 0.43 9.14 15.42
N THR A 308 1.56 9.46 14.80
CA THR A 308 2.21 8.55 13.86
C THR A 308 3.24 7.73 14.62
N MET A 309 3.31 6.43 14.31
CA MET A 309 4.44 5.59 14.68
C MET A 309 5.07 5.11 13.39
N ALA A 310 6.28 5.61 13.10
CA ALA A 310 7.04 5.16 11.95
C ALA A 310 7.29 3.65 12.06
N GLY A 311 6.96 2.89 11.01
CA GLY A 311 7.40 1.51 10.89
C GLY A 311 8.90 1.52 10.58
N GLY A 312 9.72 1.13 11.54
CA GLY A 312 11.18 1.01 11.38
C GLY A 312 11.62 -0.41 10.97
N LYS A 313 12.91 -0.55 10.64
CA LYS A 313 13.61 -1.84 10.74
C LYS A 313 13.42 -2.38 12.16
N VAL A 314 13.07 -3.65 12.30
CA VAL A 314 12.97 -4.31 13.61
C VAL A 314 14.33 -4.91 13.98
#